data_AF-K9BX79-F1
#
_entry.id   AF-K9BX79-F1
#
_cell.length_a   1.000
_cell.length_b   1.000
_cell.length_c   1.000
_cell.angle_alpha   90.00
_cell.angle_beta   90.00
_cell.angle_gamma   90.00
#
_symmetry.space_group_name_H-M   'P 1'
#
loop_
_entity.id
_entity.type
_entity.pdbx_description
1 polymer ?
#
loop_
_entity_poly.entity_id
_entity_poly.type
_entity_poly.pdbx_seq_one_letter_code
_entity_poly.pdbx_strand_id
1 'polypeptide(L)'
;MDFSLSEYLLPLIIAPFVFTFLFVLSTFLFSRDQKQACRLSEQVFTVLGFQNVKNQDFRANNFFTDEQGKLRRSVMYYRKNLKGPDPYPEGYFDKK
;
A
#
# COMPACT_ATOMS: atom_id res chain seq x y z
N MET A 1 1.16 47.67 18.52
CA MET A 1 1.80 46.61 19.32
C MET A 1 3.02 46.21 18.53
N ASP A 2 4.21 46.53 19.05
CA ASP A 2 5.46 46.20 18.37
C ASP A 2 5.91 44.83 18.89
N PHE A 3 5.93 43.85 18.00
CA PHE A 3 6.36 42.49 18.31
C PHE A 3 7.88 42.46 18.48
N SER A 4 8.36 41.70 19.47
CA SER A 4 9.80 41.57 19.70
C SER A 4 10.47 40.67 18.65
N LEU A 5 11.74 40.90 18.31
CA LEU A 5 12.49 40.03 17.39
C LEU A 5 12.45 38.56 17.82
N SER A 6 12.42 38.29 19.12
CA SER A 6 12.26 36.94 19.68
C SER A 6 10.93 36.28 19.30
N GLU A 7 9.84 37.05 19.18
CA GLU A 7 8.52 36.53 18.78
C GLU A 7 8.49 36.09 17.32
N TYR A 8 9.40 36.59 16.48
CA TYR A 8 9.56 36.13 15.09
C TYR A 8 10.55 34.96 14.96
N LEU A 9 11.64 34.98 15.72
CA LEU A 9 12.69 33.95 15.64
C LEU A 9 12.27 32.62 16.27
N LEU A 10 11.53 32.66 17.38
CA LEU A 10 11.04 31.45 18.05
C LEU A 10 10.18 30.54 17.15
N PRO A 11 9.10 31.02 16.50
CA PRO A 11 8.30 30.18 15.63
C PRO A 11 9.08 29.72 14.39
N LEU A 12 9.98 30.53 13.85
CA LEU A 12 10.83 30.15 12.72
C LEU A 12 11.72 28.94 13.07
N ILE A 13 12.23 28.88 14.30
CA ILE A 13 13.07 27.78 14.77
C ILE A 13 12.21 26.58 15.16
N ILE A 14 11.10 26.77 15.89
CA ILE A 14 10.29 25.67 16.43
C ILE A 14 9.44 24.99 15.35
N ALA A 15 8.89 25.74 14.40
CA ALA A 15 8.02 25.21 13.35
C ALA A 15 8.62 24.05 12.55
N PRO A 16 9.88 24.09 12.06
CA PRO A 16 10.47 22.95 11.35
C PRO A 16 10.61 21.73 12.24
N PHE A 17 10.97 21.87 13.53
CA PHE A 17 11.06 20.71 14.43
C PHE A 17 9.69 20.08 14.68
N VAL A 18 8.67 20.89 14.93
CA VAL A 18 7.29 20.40 15.12
C VAL A 18 6.77 19.75 13.85
N PHE A 19 6.98 20.37 12.68
CA PHE A 19 6.59 19.80 11.39
C PHE A 19 7.27 18.45 11.15
N THR A 20 8.60 18.38 11.35
CA THR A 20 9.36 17.14 11.13
C THR A 20 8.92 16.05 12.10
N PHE A 21 8.69 16.39 13.36
CA PHE A 21 8.18 15.47 14.37
C PHE A 21 6.79 14.92 14.00
N LEU A 22 5.86 15.80 13.63
CA LEU A 22 4.51 15.41 13.22
C LEU A 22 4.54 14.57 11.94
N PHE A 23 5.40 14.93 10.98
CA PHE A 23 5.58 14.15 9.75
C PHE A 23 6.07 12.74 10.07
N VAL A 24 7.15 12.59 10.85
CA VAL A 24 7.65 11.27 11.25
C VAL A 24 6.60 10.49 12.04
N LEU A 25 5.92 11.12 13.00
CA LEU A 25 4.85 10.50 13.77
C LEU A 25 3.71 9.99 12.86
N SER A 26 3.29 10.79 11.88
CA SER A 26 2.25 10.40 10.92
C SER A 26 2.66 9.19 10.07
N THR A 27 3.90 9.14 9.59
CA THR A 27 4.42 8.00 8.82
C THR A 27 4.47 6.73 9.68
N PHE A 28 4.86 6.86 10.95
CA PHE A 28 4.91 5.75 11.89
C PHE A 28 3.51 5.19 12.17
N LEU A 29 2.53 6.06 12.45
CA LEU A 29 1.14 5.64 12.68
C LEU A 29 0.56 4.95 11.44
N PHE A 30 0.72 5.55 10.26
CA PHE A 30 0.21 4.97 9.01
C PHE A 30 0.86 3.62 8.68
N SER A 31 2.16 3.44 9.02
CA SER A 31 2.84 2.16 8.81
C SER A 31 2.24 1.00 9.62
N ARG A 32 1.66 1.29 10.80
CA ARG A 32 1.00 0.28 11.64
C ARG A 32 -0.32 -0.16 11.02
N ASP A 33 -1.13 0.78 10.56
CA ASP A 33 -2.40 0.50 9.91
C ASP A 33 -2.20 -0.28 8.60
N GLN A 34 -1.18 0.09 7.82
CA GLN A 34 -0.79 -0.67 6.63
C GLN A 34 -0.43 -2.13 6.96
N LYS A 35 0.33 -2.38 8.02
CA LYS A 35 0.67 -3.74 8.47
C LYS A 35 -0.59 -4.52 8.88
N GLN A 36 -1.54 -3.87 9.54
CA GLN A 36 -2.80 -4.52 9.94
C GLN A 36 -3.68 -4.83 8.73
N ALA A 37 -3.81 -3.89 7.79
CA ALA A 37 -4.53 -4.11 6.54
C ALA A 37 -3.90 -5.25 5.71
N CYS A 38 -2.57 -5.35 5.69
CA CYS A 38 -1.85 -6.44 5.04
C CYS A 38 -2.16 -7.80 5.70
N ARG A 39 -2.12 -7.88 7.03
CA ARG A 39 -2.48 -9.12 7.75
C ARG A 39 -3.93 -9.54 7.50
N LEU A 40 -4.85 -8.58 7.47
CA LEU A 40 -6.26 -8.85 7.20
C LEU A 40 -6.47 -9.33 5.76
N SER A 41 -5.81 -8.71 4.79
CA SER A 41 -5.89 -9.16 3.39
C SER A 41 -5.29 -10.57 3.21
N GLU A 42 -4.17 -10.86 3.88
CA GLU A 42 -3.58 -12.21 3.89
C GLU A 42 -4.58 -13.27 4.41
N GLN A 43 -5.30 -12.95 5.49
CA GLN A 43 -6.34 -13.83 6.05
C GLN A 43 -7.49 -14.06 5.06
N VAL A 44 -7.98 -13.00 4.43
CA VAL A 44 -9.06 -13.10 3.42
C VAL A 44 -8.63 -14.00 2.26
N PHE A 45 -7.43 -13.80 1.70
CA PHE A 45 -6.93 -14.65 0.61
C PHE A 45 -6.74 -16.10 1.05
N THR A 46 -6.30 -16.33 2.29
CA THR A 46 -6.17 -17.69 2.85
C THR A 46 -7.54 -18.38 2.92
N VAL A 47 -8.58 -17.68 3.40
CA VAL A 47 -9.96 -18.21 3.46
C VAL A 47 -10.51 -18.50 2.06
N LEU A 48 -10.14 -17.69 1.06
CA LEU A 48 -10.50 -17.92 -0.35
C LEU A 48 -9.72 -19.06 -1.01
N GLY A 49 -8.82 -19.75 -0.29
CA GLY A 49 -8.09 -20.91 -0.79
C GLY A 49 -6.81 -20.57 -1.57
N PHE A 50 -6.34 -19.32 -1.55
CA PHE A 50 -5.07 -18.97 -2.16
C PHE A 50 -3.90 -19.57 -1.35
N GLN A 51 -2.93 -20.13 -2.07
CA GLN A 51 -1.71 -20.68 -1.48
C GLN A 51 -0.58 -19.64 -1.48
N ASN A 52 0.40 -19.80 -0.58
CA ASN A 52 1.59 -18.95 -0.48
C ASN A 52 1.33 -17.43 -0.41
N VAL A 53 0.21 -17.01 0.18
CA VAL A 53 -0.26 -15.62 0.20
C VAL A 53 0.81 -14.63 0.68
N LYS A 54 1.57 -14.96 1.73
CA LYS A 54 2.65 -14.10 2.26
C LYS A 54 3.79 -13.83 1.29
N ASN A 55 4.04 -14.77 0.39
CA ASN A 55 5.11 -14.66 -0.60
C ASN A 55 4.60 -14.05 -1.91
N GLN A 56 3.29 -13.82 -2.04
CA GLN A 56 2.69 -13.21 -3.22
C GLN A 56 3.03 -11.72 -3.26
N ASP A 57 3.90 -11.35 -4.20
CA ASP A 57 4.27 -9.95 -4.44
C ASP A 57 3.86 -9.57 -5.86
N PHE A 58 2.80 -8.77 -5.98
CA PHE A 58 2.32 -8.26 -7.26
C PHE A 58 3.01 -6.94 -7.66
N ARG A 59 3.79 -6.31 -6.78
CA ARG A 59 4.50 -5.05 -7.08
C ARG A 59 5.88 -5.27 -7.68
N ALA A 60 6.60 -6.31 -7.26
CA ALA A 60 8.02 -6.49 -7.59
C ALA A 60 8.36 -6.53 -9.10
N ASN A 61 7.42 -6.90 -9.98
CA ASN A 61 7.75 -7.15 -11.40
C ASN A 61 6.99 -6.26 -12.40
N ASN A 62 6.56 -5.04 -12.02
CA ASN A 62 5.78 -4.16 -12.92
C ASN A 62 4.55 -4.86 -13.53
N PHE A 63 3.97 -5.85 -12.83
CA PHE A 63 2.83 -6.64 -13.31
C PHE A 63 1.62 -5.78 -13.66
N PHE A 64 1.53 -4.62 -13.01
CA PHE A 64 0.45 -3.69 -13.16
C PHE A 64 0.60 -2.77 -14.36
N THR A 65 1.74 -2.70 -15.05
CA THR A 65 1.92 -1.79 -16.19
C THR A 65 2.09 -2.55 -17.50
N ASP A 66 1.50 -2.03 -18.59
CA ASP A 66 1.77 -2.49 -19.94
C ASP A 66 3.07 -1.91 -20.49
N GLU A 67 3.46 -2.32 -21.70
CA GLU A 67 4.67 -1.83 -22.37
C GLU A 67 4.62 -0.31 -22.63
N GLN A 68 3.42 0.28 -22.56
CA GLN A 68 3.16 1.71 -22.70
C GLN A 68 3.01 2.42 -21.34
N GLY A 69 3.26 1.72 -20.23
CA GLY A 69 3.20 2.25 -18.86
C GLY A 69 1.78 2.44 -18.30
N LYS A 70 0.72 1.94 -18.97
CA LYS A 70 -0.66 2.02 -18.47
C LYS A 70 -0.99 0.87 -17.53
N LEU A 71 -1.88 1.15 -16.58
CA LEU A 71 -2.32 0.16 -15.61
C LEU A 71 -3.11 -0.99 -16.28
N ARG A 72 -2.60 -2.23 -16.22
CA ARG A 72 -3.30 -3.45 -16.59
C ARG A 72 -4.41 -3.73 -15.58
N ARG A 73 -5.66 -3.41 -15.95
CA ARG A 73 -6.85 -3.51 -15.08
C ARG A 73 -7.54 -4.88 -15.06
N SER A 74 -7.17 -5.82 -15.94
CA SER A 74 -7.87 -7.12 -16.03
C SER A 74 -7.41 -8.11 -14.96
N VAL A 75 -8.37 -8.75 -14.28
CA VAL A 75 -8.16 -9.83 -13.30
C VAL A 75 -7.38 -11.00 -13.89
N MET A 76 -7.48 -11.24 -15.20
CA MET A 76 -6.76 -12.32 -15.87
C MET A 76 -5.24 -12.16 -15.79
N TYR A 77 -4.73 -10.93 -15.71
CA TYR A 77 -3.30 -10.70 -15.50
C TYR A 77 -2.85 -11.08 -14.08
N TYR A 78 -3.72 -10.91 -13.08
CA TYR A 78 -3.44 -11.33 -11.72
C TYR A 78 -3.35 -12.85 -11.64
N ARG A 79 -4.33 -13.55 -12.24
CA ARG A 79 -4.42 -15.02 -12.30
C ARG A 79 -3.15 -15.66 -12.87
N LYS A 80 -2.60 -15.10 -13.95
CA LYS A 80 -1.38 -15.61 -14.60
C LYS A 80 -0.12 -15.52 -13.73
N ASN A 81 -0.12 -14.64 -12.73
CA ASN A 81 1.06 -14.34 -11.91
C ASN A 81 0.89 -14.76 -10.45
N LEU A 82 -0.12 -15.59 -10.15
CA LEU A 82 -0.27 -16.21 -8.84
C LEU A 82 0.89 -17.17 -8.56
N LYS A 83 1.44 -17.10 -7.35
CA LYS A 83 2.43 -18.04 -6.84
C LYS A 83 1.70 -19.23 -6.23
N GLY A 84 1.25 -20.12 -7.10
CA GLY A 84 0.47 -21.30 -6.73
C GLY A 84 -0.71 -21.52 -7.67
N PRO A 85 -1.49 -22.58 -7.45
CA PRO A 85 -2.69 -22.83 -8.22
C PRO A 85 -3.71 -21.72 -7.98
N ASP A 86 -4.45 -21.34 -9.02
CA ASP A 86 -5.62 -20.48 -8.86
C ASP A 86 -6.71 -21.26 -8.11
N PRO A 87 -7.24 -20.76 -6.97
CA PRO A 87 -8.35 -21.41 -6.27
C PRO A 87 -9.65 -21.45 -7.07
N TYR A 88 -9.80 -20.62 -8.11
CA TYR A 88 -11.00 -20.56 -8.94
C TYR A 88 -10.88 -21.43 -10.21
N PRO A 89 -11.95 -22.14 -10.62
CA PRO A 89 -11.93 -22.97 -11.82
C PRO A 89 -11.70 -22.16 -13.11
N GLU A 90 -11.28 -22.83 -14.18
CA GLU A 90 -10.88 -22.20 -15.46
C GLU A 90 -12.00 -21.45 -16.20
N GLY A 91 -13.26 -21.55 -15.76
CA GLY A 91 -14.39 -20.80 -16.32
C GLY A 91 -15.15 -19.95 -15.28
N TYR A 92 -14.50 -19.57 -14.18
CA TYR A 92 -15.16 -18.84 -13.08
C TYR A 92 -15.79 -17.52 -13.56
N PHE A 93 -15.10 -16.77 -14.42
CA PHE A 93 -15.56 -15.47 -14.93
C PHE A 93 -16.44 -15.58 -16.19
N ASP A 94 -16.60 -16.77 -16.76
CA ASP A 94 -17.41 -17.00 -17.96
C ASP A 94 -18.89 -17.26 -17.62
N LYS A 95 -19.21 -17.41 -16.33
CA LYS A 95 -20.58 -17.50 -15.85
C LYS A 95 -21.24 -16.13 -15.95
N LYS A 96 -22.19 -16.01 -16.89
CA LYS A 96 -23.10 -14.88 -17.03
C LYS A 96 -24.32 -15.04 -16.14
#